data_AF-A0A814WCD3-F1
#
_entry.id   AF-A0A814WCD3-F1
#
_cell.length_a   1.000
_cell.length_b   1.000
_cell.length_c   1.000
_cell.angle_alpha   90.00
_cell.angle_beta   90.00
_cell.angle_gamma   90.00
#
_symmetry.space_group_name_H-M   'P 1'
#
loop_
_entity.id
_entity.type
_entity.pdbx_description
1 polymer ?
#
loop_
_entity_poly.entity_id
_entity_poly.type
_entity_poly.pdbx_seq_one_letter_code
_entity_poly.pdbx_strand_id
1 'polypeptide(L)'
;MIVIIACIAFSAFYIIFPTYCGSELFRKTFQNRTKVFDGFGGGVVVVDGNTKQFVTMVQKPMFILNAQGYIPMEDTIKRVWIDVGSHSDSFAGGDHIYSSVYWPHRTMKSLRDEFNESSDLMAIAIDPNARFHESLSKIPRLIPIIAAIYTIEGTQLFYEYALDGCSSLLEPNAKLDPNYYVDNWQIGCHQVKRMTGVSTIPLEKILSIIHPRLDIQLLKIDAQGVDLDVVKSCGKQLQRVEKIIIEIQKVVANNKTNNLLYKNQITADESVLWMKENGFFFNKQQASVNNKQLEEYNYVFDNGHFKRKKL
;
A
#
# COMPACT_ATOMS: atom_id res chain seq x y z
N MET A 1 10.19 -51.08 -10.46
CA MET A 1 9.73 -50.00 -9.57
C MET A 1 8.35 -49.59 -10.07
N ILE A 2 7.30 -49.97 -9.36
CA ILE A 2 5.90 -49.70 -9.72
C ILE A 2 5.58 -48.29 -9.24
N VAL A 3 5.24 -47.39 -10.18
CA VAL A 3 4.69 -46.07 -9.85
C VAL A 3 3.17 -46.17 -10.01
N ILE A 4 2.47 -46.09 -8.88
CA ILE A 4 1.02 -45.97 -8.83
C ILE A 4 0.68 -44.50 -9.08
N ILE A 5 -0.08 -44.22 -10.14
CA ILE A 5 -0.63 -42.88 -10.40
C ILE A 5 -2.05 -42.85 -9.84
N ALA A 6 -2.24 -42.10 -8.76
CA ALA A 6 -3.56 -41.74 -8.27
C ALA A 6 -4.10 -40.56 -9.10
N CYS A 7 -5.18 -40.78 -9.84
CA CYS A 7 -5.95 -39.71 -10.49
C CYS A 7 -6.77 -38.96 -9.43
N ILE A 8 -6.35 -37.75 -9.09
CA ILE A 8 -7.19 -36.79 -8.37
C ILE A 8 -7.68 -35.76 -9.38
N ALA A 9 -8.99 -35.70 -9.58
CA ALA A 9 -9.65 -34.74 -10.44
C ALA A 9 -9.55 -33.33 -9.83
N PHE A 10 -8.87 -32.40 -10.51
CA PHE A 10 -8.92 -30.97 -10.20
C PHE A 10 -9.73 -30.23 -11.25
N SER A 11 -10.69 -29.43 -10.76
CA SER A 11 -11.47 -28.42 -11.48
C SER A 11 -10.57 -27.39 -12.18
N ALA A 12 -11.09 -26.85 -13.28
CA ALA A 12 -10.33 -26.16 -14.34
C ALA A 12 -9.37 -25.06 -13.87
N PHE A 13 -8.07 -25.30 -14.04
CA PHE A 13 -7.03 -24.28 -14.03
C PHE A 13 -6.59 -24.00 -15.47
N TYR A 14 -6.39 -22.73 -15.82
CA TYR A 14 -5.67 -22.35 -17.02
C TYR A 14 -4.21 -22.11 -16.64
N ILE A 15 -3.33 -23.03 -17.05
CA ILE A 15 -1.88 -22.89 -16.86
C ILE A 15 -1.27 -22.57 -18.24
N ILE A 16 -0.69 -21.38 -18.37
CA ILE A 16 0.10 -21.00 -19.56
C ILE A 16 1.57 -21.23 -19.21
N PHE A 17 2.21 -22.17 -19.90
CA PHE A 17 3.62 -22.52 -19.69
C PHE A 17 4.53 -21.76 -20.67
N PRO A 18 5.73 -21.33 -20.25
CA PRO A 18 6.77 -20.92 -21.18
C PRO A 18 7.36 -22.16 -21.88
N THR A 19 7.39 -22.11 -23.21
CA THR A 19 8.09 -23.09 -24.05
C THR A 19 9.58 -23.03 -23.78
N TYR A 20 10.14 -24.06 -23.13
CA TYR A 20 11.35 -24.80 -23.53
C TYR A 20 11.71 -25.89 -22.49
N CYS A 21 11.01 -27.02 -22.56
CA CYS A 21 11.59 -28.35 -22.35
C CYS A 21 10.63 -29.38 -22.96
N GLY A 22 11.11 -30.17 -23.92
CA GLY A 22 10.28 -30.96 -24.80
C GLY A 22 9.57 -32.14 -24.12
N SER A 23 8.35 -32.42 -24.57
CA SER A 23 7.94 -33.79 -24.86
C SER A 23 6.89 -33.80 -25.97
N GLU A 24 7.15 -34.61 -27.00
CA GLU A 24 6.28 -34.85 -28.15
C GLU A 24 4.90 -35.41 -27.73
N LEU A 25 4.82 -35.95 -26.51
CA LEU A 25 3.61 -36.46 -25.87
C LEU A 25 2.59 -35.35 -25.55
N PHE A 26 3.03 -34.10 -25.31
CA PHE A 26 2.14 -32.99 -24.96
C PHE A 26 1.40 -32.41 -26.18
N ARG A 27 2.08 -32.39 -27.35
CA ARG A 27 1.48 -31.92 -28.62
C ARG A 27 0.29 -32.75 -29.05
N LYS A 28 0.24 -34.04 -28.72
CA LYS A 28 -0.90 -34.93 -29.06
C LYS A 28 -2.11 -34.74 -28.16
N THR A 29 -1.95 -34.26 -26.93
CA THR A 29 -3.02 -34.28 -25.91
C THR A 29 -3.86 -33.00 -25.90
N PHE A 30 -3.34 -31.85 -26.34
CA PHE A 30 -3.97 -30.55 -26.08
C PHE A 30 -4.18 -29.62 -27.29
N GLN A 31 -4.06 -30.12 -28.52
CA GLN A 31 -4.17 -29.31 -29.76
C GLN A 31 -5.52 -28.59 -29.98
N ASN A 32 -6.59 -28.94 -29.27
CA ASN A 32 -7.93 -28.40 -29.56
C ASN A 32 -8.38 -27.23 -28.67
N ARG A 33 -7.56 -26.69 -27.75
CA ARG A 33 -8.04 -25.68 -26.79
C ARG A 33 -7.10 -24.50 -26.46
N THR A 34 -6.03 -24.28 -27.23
CA THR A 34 -5.07 -23.21 -26.90
C THR A 34 -4.53 -22.52 -28.14
N LYS A 35 -4.64 -21.17 -28.18
CA LYS A 35 -3.86 -20.32 -29.09
C LYS A 35 -2.49 -20.08 -28.46
N VAL A 36 -1.43 -20.44 -29.18
CA VAL A 36 -0.04 -20.16 -28.81
C VAL A 36 0.40 -18.91 -29.56
N PHE A 37 0.96 -17.93 -28.86
CA PHE A 37 1.63 -16.77 -29.46
C PHE A 37 3.14 -16.92 -29.23
N ASP A 38 3.92 -16.96 -30.31
CA ASP A 38 5.39 -16.95 -30.25
C ASP A 38 5.88 -15.50 -30.04
N GLY A 39 6.51 -15.24 -28.89
CA GLY A 39 7.12 -13.96 -28.57
C GLY A 39 8.18 -14.07 -27.47
N PHE A 40 9.30 -13.35 -27.63
CA PHE A 40 10.39 -13.26 -26.65
C PHE A 40 9.91 -12.54 -25.38
N GLY A 41 9.53 -13.30 -24.35
CA GLY A 41 9.14 -12.78 -23.02
C GLY A 41 7.95 -13.56 -22.46
N GLY A 42 8.23 -14.58 -21.64
CA GLY A 42 7.19 -15.44 -21.05
C GLY A 42 6.67 -14.86 -19.73
N GLY A 43 5.35 -14.71 -19.64
CA GLY A 43 4.63 -14.36 -18.41
C GLY A 43 3.57 -15.40 -18.07
N VAL A 44 3.48 -15.76 -16.80
CA VAL A 44 2.42 -16.59 -16.25
C VAL A 44 1.54 -15.68 -15.40
N VAL A 45 0.30 -15.44 -15.82
CA VAL A 45 -0.73 -14.81 -14.99
C VAL A 45 -1.63 -15.92 -14.48
N VAL A 46 -1.77 -16.01 -13.15
CA VAL A 46 -2.69 -16.93 -12.51
C VAL A 46 -3.89 -16.12 -12.04
N VAL A 47 -5.05 -16.43 -12.60
CA VAL A 47 -6.35 -15.87 -12.19
C VAL A 47 -7.20 -17.02 -11.70
N ASP A 48 -7.87 -16.81 -10.57
CA ASP A 48 -8.83 -17.78 -10.06
C ASP A 48 -10.05 -17.85 -11.01
N GLY A 49 -10.35 -19.05 -11.49
CA GLY A 49 -11.41 -19.26 -12.48
C GLY A 49 -12.81 -18.93 -11.97
N ASN A 50 -13.05 -19.00 -10.66
CA ASN A 50 -14.33 -18.81 -10.00
C ASN A 50 -14.53 -17.36 -9.54
N THR A 51 -13.53 -16.79 -8.87
CA THR A 51 -13.64 -15.42 -8.31
C THR A 51 -13.20 -14.34 -9.27
N LYS A 52 -12.52 -14.71 -10.37
CA LYS A 52 -11.85 -13.78 -11.29
C LYS A 52 -10.80 -12.90 -10.60
N GLN A 53 -10.39 -13.25 -9.39
CA GLN A 53 -9.36 -12.51 -8.67
C GLN A 53 -7.98 -12.91 -9.16
N PHE A 54 -7.10 -11.92 -9.15
CA PHE A 54 -5.69 -12.09 -9.46
C PHE A 54 -5.01 -12.89 -8.34
N VAL A 55 -4.32 -13.98 -8.69
CA VAL A 55 -3.64 -14.86 -7.73
C VAL A 55 -2.15 -14.55 -7.71
N THR A 56 -1.49 -14.53 -8.87
CA THR A 56 -0.08 -14.15 -8.99
C THR A 56 0.30 -13.88 -10.45
N MET A 57 1.43 -13.20 -10.68
CA MET A 57 2.05 -13.06 -11.99
C MET A 57 3.56 -13.24 -11.89
N VAL A 58 4.14 -14.03 -12.79
CA VAL A 58 5.59 -14.16 -12.96
C VAL A 58 5.91 -13.92 -14.42
N GLN A 59 6.57 -12.81 -14.74
CA GLN A 59 7.01 -12.51 -16.10
C GLN A 59 8.50 -12.14 -16.13
N LYS A 60 9.21 -12.63 -17.16
CA LYS A 60 10.55 -12.16 -17.51
C LYS A 60 10.59 -11.67 -18.97
N PRO A 61 11.05 -10.43 -19.23
CA PRO A 61 11.29 -9.38 -18.23
C PRO A 61 10.00 -9.05 -17.46
N MET A 62 10.09 -8.55 -16.23
CA MET A 62 8.88 -8.19 -15.47
C MET A 62 8.18 -7.07 -16.23
N PHE A 63 6.89 -7.22 -16.47
CA PHE A 63 6.08 -6.11 -16.92
C PHE A 63 5.04 -5.84 -15.84
N ILE A 64 4.81 -4.57 -15.55
CA ILE A 64 3.63 -4.16 -14.78
C ILE A 64 2.55 -3.86 -15.80
N LEU A 65 1.44 -4.59 -15.71
CA LEU A 65 0.23 -4.22 -16.45
C LEU A 65 -0.39 -3.01 -15.75
N ASN A 66 -0.46 -1.87 -16.44
CA ASN A 66 -1.38 -0.80 -16.10
C ASN A 66 -2.48 -0.71 -17.17
N ALA A 67 -3.43 0.22 -16.99
CA ALA A 67 -4.54 0.42 -17.93
C ALA A 67 -4.08 0.82 -19.35
N GLN A 68 -2.82 1.20 -19.52
CA GLN A 68 -2.20 1.64 -20.77
C GLN A 68 -1.33 0.56 -21.44
N GLY A 69 -1.18 -0.62 -20.83
CA GLY A 69 -0.45 -1.76 -21.39
C GLY A 69 0.69 -2.27 -20.52
N TYR A 70 1.61 -3.01 -21.15
CA TYR A 70 2.81 -3.56 -20.51
C TYR A 70 3.84 -2.44 -20.29
N ILE A 71 4.11 -2.05 -19.05
CA ILE A 71 5.31 -1.27 -18.71
C ILE A 71 6.44 -2.28 -18.54
N PRO A 72 7.44 -2.38 -19.43
CA PRO A 72 8.65 -3.12 -19.11
C PRO A 72 9.19 -2.55 -17.80
N MET A 73 9.36 -3.40 -16.78
CA MET A 73 10.33 -3.09 -15.74
C MET A 73 11.67 -3.09 -16.44
N GLU A 74 12.00 -1.94 -17.00
CA GLU A 74 13.32 -1.64 -17.46
C GLU A 74 14.29 -1.96 -16.30
N ASP A 75 15.50 -2.40 -16.63
CA ASP A 75 16.61 -2.54 -15.67
C ASP A 75 16.92 -1.22 -14.92
N THR A 76 16.20 -0.14 -15.25
CA THR A 76 16.28 1.18 -14.65
C THR A 76 15.61 1.26 -13.28
N ILE A 77 14.52 0.52 -13.01
CA ILE A 77 13.84 0.59 -11.71
C ILE A 77 14.67 -0.10 -10.62
N LYS A 78 15.03 0.67 -9.60
CA LYS A 78 15.89 0.24 -8.49
C LYS A 78 15.21 0.39 -7.13
N ARG A 79 14.26 1.32 -7.01
CA ARG A 79 13.65 1.71 -5.75
C ARG A 79 12.14 1.75 -5.87
N VAL A 80 11.46 1.47 -4.77
CA VAL A 80 9.99 1.47 -4.66
C VAL A 80 9.55 2.34 -3.50
N TRP A 81 8.54 3.17 -3.75
CA TRP A 81 7.75 3.83 -2.73
C TRP A 81 6.37 3.20 -2.64
N ILE A 82 5.82 3.19 -1.43
CA ILE A 82 4.48 2.70 -1.16
C ILE A 82 3.76 3.79 -0.38
N ASP A 83 2.55 4.11 -0.81
CA ASP A 83 1.69 5.12 -0.21
C ASP A 83 0.34 4.50 0.12
N VAL A 84 0.04 4.34 1.41
CA VAL A 84 -1.22 3.77 1.90
C VAL A 84 -2.11 4.92 2.37
N GLY A 85 -3.35 4.96 1.87
CA GLY A 85 -4.22 6.14 1.98
C GLY A 85 -3.93 7.15 0.87
N SER A 86 -3.66 6.64 -0.34
CA SER A 86 -3.39 7.48 -1.50
C SER A 86 -4.67 8.15 -2.02
N HIS A 87 -5.06 9.24 -1.39
CA HIS A 87 -6.19 10.06 -1.84
C HIS A 87 -5.85 10.80 -3.14
N SER A 88 -6.82 11.47 -3.78
CA SER A 88 -6.60 12.18 -5.07
C SER A 88 -5.40 13.12 -5.06
N ASP A 89 -5.11 13.70 -3.91
CA ASP A 89 -4.13 14.78 -3.78
C ASP A 89 -2.70 14.23 -3.74
N SER A 90 -2.56 12.90 -3.65
CA SER A 90 -1.29 12.23 -3.45
C SER A 90 -0.28 12.38 -4.58
N PHE A 91 -0.76 12.19 -5.80
CA PHE A 91 0.08 12.27 -7.00
C PHE A 91 -0.52 13.16 -8.09
N ALA A 92 -1.78 13.58 -7.96
CA ALA A 92 -2.51 14.32 -9.00
C ALA A 92 -2.35 15.85 -8.93
N GLY A 93 -1.70 16.40 -7.90
CA GLY A 93 -1.32 17.82 -7.87
C GLY A 93 -2.15 18.75 -7.00
N GLY A 94 -2.69 18.25 -5.89
CA GLY A 94 -3.12 19.13 -4.80
C GLY A 94 -1.89 19.59 -4.00
N ASP A 95 -1.72 20.90 -3.80
CA ASP A 95 -0.59 21.52 -3.08
C ASP A 95 -0.48 21.14 -1.59
N HIS A 96 -1.36 20.27 -1.08
CA HIS A 96 -1.60 20.15 0.35
C HIS A 96 -0.95 18.96 1.08
N ILE A 97 -0.51 17.89 0.39
CA ILE A 97 -0.05 16.67 1.11
C ILE A 97 1.43 16.31 0.83
N TYR A 98 2.11 17.01 -0.09
CA TYR A 98 3.49 16.68 -0.49
C TYR A 98 4.52 17.79 -0.28
N SER A 99 4.12 18.92 0.28
CA SER A 99 4.95 20.12 0.30
C SER A 99 6.13 20.07 1.28
N SER A 100 6.22 19.09 2.19
CA SER A 100 7.43 18.97 3.03
C SER A 100 7.61 17.65 3.79
N VAL A 101 7.89 16.54 3.09
CA VAL A 101 8.82 15.57 3.72
C VAL A 101 10.18 16.26 3.77
N TYR A 102 10.44 16.96 4.87
CA TYR A 102 11.69 17.68 5.07
C TYR A 102 12.84 16.65 4.99
N TRP A 103 13.57 16.60 3.89
CA TRP A 103 14.86 15.94 3.87
C TRP A 103 15.86 16.97 4.40
N PRO A 104 16.50 16.77 5.56
CA PRO A 104 17.27 17.82 6.24
C PRO A 104 18.45 18.41 5.44
N HIS A 105 18.72 17.91 4.24
CA HIS A 105 19.83 18.33 3.38
C HIS A 105 19.47 18.52 1.89
N ARG A 106 18.18 18.61 1.51
CA ARG A 106 17.77 18.95 0.13
C ARG A 106 16.73 20.07 0.17
N THR A 107 16.82 21.02 -0.75
CA THR A 107 15.73 21.94 -1.09
C THR A 107 14.41 21.17 -1.15
N MET A 108 13.29 21.75 -0.68
CA MET A 108 11.99 21.06 -0.54
C MET A 108 11.45 20.61 -1.89
N LYS A 109 11.95 19.48 -2.36
CA LYS A 109 11.46 18.76 -3.51
C LYS A 109 10.27 17.94 -3.01
N SER A 110 9.10 18.15 -3.59
CA SER A 110 7.94 17.34 -3.24
C SER A 110 8.22 15.87 -3.60
N LEU A 111 7.60 14.90 -2.92
CA LEU A 111 7.75 13.49 -3.34
C LEU A 111 7.33 13.32 -4.81
N ARG A 112 6.35 14.11 -5.26
CA ARG A 112 5.92 14.14 -6.66
C ARG A 112 7.04 14.57 -7.61
N ASP A 113 7.77 15.63 -7.30
CA ASP A 113 8.91 16.07 -8.12
C ASP A 113 10.02 15.01 -8.12
N GLU A 114 10.28 14.38 -6.97
CA GLU A 114 11.27 13.30 -6.89
C GLU A 114 10.86 12.10 -7.73
N PHE A 115 9.59 11.71 -7.66
CA PHE A 115 9.02 10.65 -8.49
C PHE A 115 9.12 10.96 -9.99
N ASN A 116 8.77 12.19 -10.38
CA ASN A 116 8.79 12.60 -11.80
C ASN A 116 10.20 12.64 -12.37
N GLU A 117 11.19 13.11 -11.61
CA GLU A 117 12.57 13.24 -12.09
C GLU A 117 13.39 11.96 -11.96
N SER A 118 13.03 11.06 -11.06
CA SER A 118 13.80 9.84 -10.78
C SER A 118 13.28 8.68 -11.61
N SER A 119 13.82 8.45 -12.80
CA SER A 119 13.40 7.33 -13.67
C SER A 119 13.59 5.94 -13.05
N ASP A 120 14.43 5.82 -12.02
CA ASP A 120 14.73 4.59 -11.29
C ASP A 120 13.73 4.24 -10.17
N LEU A 121 12.70 5.09 -9.99
CA LEU A 121 11.72 4.97 -8.92
C LEU A 121 10.39 4.46 -9.45
N MET A 122 9.78 3.53 -8.72
CA MET A 122 8.39 3.12 -8.92
C MET A 122 7.59 3.46 -7.65
N ALA A 123 6.30 3.74 -7.80
CA ALA A 123 5.41 3.96 -6.66
C ALA A 123 4.20 3.02 -6.72
N ILE A 124 3.73 2.60 -5.55
CA ILE A 124 2.49 1.83 -5.37
C ILE A 124 1.57 2.69 -4.51
N ALA A 125 0.43 3.08 -5.07
CA ALA A 125 -0.59 3.88 -4.41
C ALA A 125 -1.76 2.99 -4.02
N ILE A 126 -2.08 2.94 -2.73
CA ILE A 126 -3.06 2.01 -2.17
C ILE A 126 -4.17 2.80 -1.50
N ASP A 127 -5.40 2.60 -1.94
CA ASP A 127 -6.58 3.26 -1.37
C ASP A 127 -7.84 2.44 -1.68
N PRO A 128 -8.75 2.21 -0.73
CA PRO A 128 -9.99 1.47 -0.98
C PRO A 128 -10.99 2.24 -1.87
N ASN A 129 -10.88 3.56 -1.98
CA ASN A 129 -11.78 4.39 -2.77
C ASN A 129 -11.37 4.40 -4.24
N ALA A 130 -12.06 3.59 -5.04
CA ALA A 130 -11.82 3.44 -6.47
C ALA A 130 -11.88 4.76 -7.28
N ARG A 131 -12.55 5.81 -6.76
CA ARG A 131 -12.66 7.12 -7.44
C ARG A 131 -11.28 7.72 -7.74
N PHE A 132 -10.28 7.48 -6.90
CA PHE A 132 -8.95 8.05 -7.07
C PHE A 132 -8.09 7.28 -8.09
N HIS A 133 -8.46 6.04 -8.41
CA HIS A 133 -7.59 5.14 -9.16
C HIS A 133 -7.54 5.46 -10.66
N GLU A 134 -8.62 6.04 -11.21
CA GLU A 134 -8.67 6.35 -12.64
C GLU A 134 -7.60 7.36 -13.04
N SER A 135 -7.40 8.43 -12.26
CA SER A 135 -6.36 9.43 -12.52
C SER A 135 -4.96 8.89 -12.23
N LEU A 136 -4.79 8.13 -11.14
CA LEU A 136 -3.51 7.53 -10.78
C LEU A 136 -3.03 6.51 -11.81
N SER A 137 -3.95 5.75 -12.42
CA SER A 137 -3.60 4.77 -13.46
C SER A 137 -2.93 5.40 -14.68
N LYS A 138 -3.13 6.70 -14.93
CA LYS A 138 -2.54 7.44 -16.06
C LYS A 138 -1.10 7.88 -15.81
N ILE A 139 -0.58 7.71 -14.59
CA ILE A 139 0.76 8.13 -14.21
C ILE A 139 1.76 6.98 -14.48
N PRO A 140 2.77 7.17 -15.34
CA PRO A 140 3.78 6.14 -15.60
C PRO A 140 4.52 5.74 -14.31
N ARG A 141 4.79 4.44 -14.13
CA ARG A 141 5.50 3.86 -12.96
C ARG A 141 4.75 4.00 -11.63
N LEU A 142 3.48 4.42 -11.65
CA LEU A 142 2.59 4.39 -10.50
C LEU A 142 1.62 3.21 -10.64
N ILE A 143 1.56 2.36 -9.61
CA ILE A 143 0.64 1.22 -9.56
C ILE A 143 -0.46 1.50 -8.55
N PRO A 144 -1.69 1.78 -9.00
CA PRO A 144 -2.83 1.92 -8.11
C PRO A 144 -3.37 0.54 -7.67
N ILE A 145 -3.66 0.34 -6.38
CA ILE A 145 -4.26 -0.87 -5.80
C ILE A 145 -5.51 -0.53 -5.01
N ILE A 146 -6.68 -1.00 -5.47
CA ILE A 146 -7.97 -0.78 -4.81
C ILE A 146 -8.14 -1.78 -3.67
N ALA A 147 -7.63 -1.44 -2.50
CA ALA A 147 -7.81 -2.19 -1.27
C ALA A 147 -7.52 -1.30 -0.06
N ALA A 148 -8.08 -1.64 1.10
CA ALA A 148 -7.58 -1.14 2.37
C ALA A 148 -6.47 -2.08 2.88
N ILE A 149 -5.48 -1.52 3.57
CA ILE A 149 -4.42 -2.31 4.19
C ILE A 149 -4.76 -2.56 5.65
N TYR A 150 -4.75 -3.82 6.05
CA TYR A 150 -5.07 -4.22 7.42
C TYR A 150 -4.42 -5.54 7.80
N THR A 151 -4.37 -5.87 9.09
CA THR A 151 -3.75 -7.10 9.59
C THR A 151 -4.52 -8.36 9.20
N ILE A 152 -5.82 -8.24 8.92
CA ILE A 152 -6.71 -9.35 8.56
C ILE A 152 -7.14 -9.18 7.10
N GLU A 153 -6.95 -10.23 6.31
CA GLU A 153 -7.46 -10.31 4.94
C GLU A 153 -8.96 -10.63 4.93
N GLY A 154 -9.69 -10.01 3.99
CA GLY A 154 -11.09 -10.34 3.75
C GLY A 154 -11.89 -9.10 3.37
N THR A 155 -13.10 -9.01 3.90
CA THR A 155 -13.95 -7.83 3.76
C THR A 155 -14.15 -7.21 5.12
N GLN A 156 -13.84 -5.92 5.25
CA GLN A 156 -14.07 -5.14 6.46
C GLN A 156 -15.03 -3.99 6.19
N LEU A 157 -15.70 -3.54 7.25
CA LEU A 157 -16.52 -2.35 7.18
C LEU A 157 -15.60 -1.12 7.08
N PHE A 158 -15.91 -0.26 6.12
CA PHE A 158 -15.22 0.99 5.87
C PHE A 158 -16.20 2.13 6.06
N TYR A 159 -15.83 3.06 6.93
CA TYR A 159 -16.62 4.22 7.28
C TYR A 159 -16.19 5.37 6.40
N GLU A 160 -17.08 5.81 5.53
CA GLU A 160 -16.91 7.01 4.74
C GLU A 160 -17.65 8.14 5.45
N TYR A 161 -16.92 9.23 5.72
CA TYR A 161 -17.46 10.35 6.47
C TYR A 161 -18.00 11.45 5.54
N ALA A 162 -18.64 12.46 6.12
CA ALA A 162 -19.29 13.52 5.34
C ALA A 162 -18.29 14.48 4.67
N LEU A 163 -17.07 14.60 5.19
CA LEU A 163 -15.97 15.30 4.52
C LEU A 163 -15.22 14.35 3.57
N ASP A 164 -15.07 14.75 2.31
CA ASP A 164 -14.23 14.03 1.35
C ASP A 164 -12.78 13.96 1.87
N GLY A 165 -12.13 12.80 1.73
CA GLY A 165 -10.80 12.55 2.28
C GLY A 165 -10.80 12.03 3.72
N CYS A 166 -11.95 12.03 4.41
CA CYS A 166 -12.10 11.34 5.68
C CYS A 166 -12.76 9.98 5.46
N SER A 167 -12.01 8.91 5.72
CA SER A 167 -12.53 7.55 5.74
C SER A 167 -11.62 6.61 6.51
N SER A 168 -12.16 5.64 7.24
CA SER A 168 -11.37 4.74 8.08
C SER A 168 -11.98 3.34 8.16
N LEU A 169 -11.15 2.35 8.50
CA LEU A 169 -11.60 1.03 8.95
C LEU A 169 -12.11 1.04 10.40
N LEU A 170 -11.87 2.12 11.16
CA LEU A 170 -12.33 2.28 12.53
C LEU A 170 -13.60 3.12 12.59
N GLU A 171 -14.44 2.82 13.57
CA GLU A 171 -15.59 3.66 13.91
C GLU A 171 -15.11 5.01 14.44
N PRO A 172 -15.83 6.12 14.16
CA PRO A 172 -15.54 7.39 14.81
C PRO A 172 -15.77 7.26 16.32
N ASN A 173 -14.99 7.98 17.11
CA ASN A 173 -15.14 7.99 18.55
C ASN A 173 -16.37 8.83 18.95
N ALA A 174 -17.46 8.18 19.32
CA ALA A 174 -18.71 8.84 19.74
C ALA A 174 -18.58 9.73 20.98
N LYS A 175 -17.45 9.65 21.72
CA LYS A 175 -17.18 10.48 22.90
C LYS A 175 -16.44 11.78 22.59
N LEU A 176 -16.15 12.06 21.31
CA LEU A 176 -15.56 13.32 20.90
C LEU A 176 -16.51 14.46 21.25
N ASP A 177 -16.02 15.45 21.99
CA ASP A 177 -16.79 16.66 22.27
C ASP A 177 -16.92 17.47 20.98
N PRO A 178 -18.13 17.64 20.42
CA PRO A 178 -18.33 18.41 19.19
C PRO A 178 -17.91 19.88 19.35
N ASN A 179 -17.80 20.40 20.58
CA ASN A 179 -17.36 21.78 20.84
C ASN A 179 -15.84 21.92 21.01
N TYR A 180 -15.09 20.82 21.14
CA TYR A 180 -13.62 20.87 21.14
C TYR A 180 -13.07 21.13 19.72
N TYR A 181 -13.95 21.02 18.74
CA TYR A 181 -13.66 20.92 17.33
C TYR A 181 -14.56 21.91 16.56
N VAL A 182 -14.21 23.19 16.64
CA VAL A 182 -15.07 24.33 16.23
C VAL A 182 -14.82 24.81 14.79
N ASP A 183 -13.84 24.27 14.07
CA ASP A 183 -13.55 24.67 12.68
C ASP A 183 -14.09 23.64 11.66
N ASN A 184 -14.59 24.14 10.53
CA ASN A 184 -15.36 23.44 9.47
C ASN A 184 -14.86 22.05 9.01
N TRP A 185 -13.61 21.69 9.26
CA TRP A 185 -13.08 20.33 9.03
C TRP A 185 -13.86 19.28 9.83
N GLN A 186 -14.29 19.65 11.04
CA GLN A 186 -14.68 18.67 12.03
C GLN A 186 -16.08 18.16 11.89
N ILE A 187 -17.04 18.93 11.36
CA ILE A 187 -18.42 18.46 11.14
C ILE A 187 -18.43 17.21 10.25
N GLY A 188 -17.49 17.10 9.31
CA GLY A 188 -17.56 16.02 8.33
C GLY A 188 -16.93 14.71 8.77
N CYS A 189 -15.76 14.69 9.41
CA CYS A 189 -14.97 13.46 9.66
C CYS A 189 -15.47 12.59 10.83
N HIS A 190 -16.39 13.07 11.65
CA HIS A 190 -17.07 12.26 12.67
C HIS A 190 -18.46 11.79 12.24
N GLN A 191 -19.02 12.38 11.17
CA GLN A 191 -20.35 12.05 10.67
C GLN A 191 -20.24 10.99 9.60
N VAL A 192 -20.59 9.75 9.97
CA VAL A 192 -20.65 8.64 9.02
C VAL A 192 -21.69 8.96 7.96
N LYS A 193 -21.24 9.17 6.73
CA LYS A 193 -22.10 9.38 5.55
C LYS A 193 -22.56 8.05 4.98
N ARG A 194 -21.64 7.07 4.95
CA ARG A 194 -21.90 5.74 4.38
C ARG A 194 -20.97 4.72 5.03
N MET A 195 -21.45 3.49 5.11
CA MET A 195 -20.63 2.32 5.44
C MET A 195 -20.60 1.39 4.24
N THR A 196 -19.41 0.97 3.81
CA THR A 196 -19.23 0.05 2.67
C THR A 196 -18.34 -1.11 3.07
N GLY A 197 -18.56 -2.28 2.47
CA GLY A 197 -17.62 -3.39 2.59
C GLY A 197 -16.47 -3.20 1.62
N VAL A 198 -15.23 -3.15 2.11
CA VAL A 198 -14.03 -3.04 1.28
C VAL A 198 -13.13 -4.26 1.46
N SER A 199 -12.39 -4.61 0.41
CA SER A 199 -11.37 -5.65 0.51
C SER A 199 -10.22 -5.16 1.38
N THR A 200 -9.84 -5.94 2.38
CA THR A 200 -8.62 -5.73 3.16
C THR A 200 -7.57 -6.77 2.80
N ILE A 201 -6.31 -6.32 2.70
CA ILE A 201 -5.16 -7.18 2.46
C ILE A 201 -3.99 -6.79 3.38
N PRO A 202 -3.26 -7.75 3.97
CA PRO A 202 -2.03 -7.45 4.68
C PRO A 202 -0.96 -6.91 3.73
N LEU A 203 -0.23 -5.88 4.18
CA LEU A 203 0.82 -5.27 3.37
C LEU A 203 1.92 -6.27 3.02
N GLU A 204 2.18 -7.27 3.89
CA GLU A 204 3.12 -8.36 3.65
C GLU A 204 2.90 -9.03 2.28
N LYS A 205 1.64 -9.23 1.85
CA LYS A 205 1.34 -9.84 0.55
C LYS A 205 1.84 -8.98 -0.60
N ILE A 206 1.58 -7.67 -0.56
CA ILE A 206 2.06 -6.73 -1.59
C ILE A 206 3.59 -6.66 -1.55
N LEU A 207 4.20 -6.56 -0.36
CA LEU A 207 5.65 -6.51 -0.24
C LEU A 207 6.32 -7.79 -0.77
N SER A 208 5.69 -8.95 -0.56
CA SER A 208 6.23 -10.26 -0.98
C SER A 208 6.31 -10.43 -2.50
N ILE A 209 5.46 -9.74 -3.27
CA ILE A 209 5.49 -9.78 -4.74
C ILE A 209 6.49 -8.78 -5.33
N ILE A 210 6.92 -7.77 -4.57
CA ILE A 210 7.97 -6.85 -4.99
C ILE A 210 9.30 -7.60 -5.02
N HIS A 211 9.94 -7.61 -6.19
CA HIS A 211 11.19 -8.33 -6.40
C HIS A 211 12.24 -8.00 -5.30
N PRO A 212 12.91 -9.00 -4.70
CA PRO A 212 13.80 -8.79 -3.55
C PRO A 212 14.99 -7.85 -3.79
N ARG A 213 15.39 -7.63 -5.06
CA ARG A 213 16.46 -6.68 -5.43
C ARG A 213 16.02 -5.21 -5.43
N LEU A 214 14.72 -4.95 -5.37
CA LEU A 214 14.20 -3.58 -5.32
C LEU A 214 14.16 -3.12 -3.87
N ASP A 215 14.76 -1.96 -3.62
CA ASP A 215 14.78 -1.35 -2.29
C ASP A 215 13.45 -0.65 -2.03
N ILE A 216 12.78 -1.02 -0.94
CA ILE A 216 11.54 -0.36 -0.50
C ILE A 216 11.94 0.84 0.33
N GLN A 217 12.24 1.94 -0.36
CA GLN A 217 12.88 3.10 0.23
C GLN A 217 11.94 3.86 1.18
N LEU A 218 10.64 3.89 0.85
CA LEU A 218 9.65 4.65 1.60
C LEU A 218 8.32 3.91 1.66
N LEU A 219 7.74 3.87 2.86
CA LEU A 219 6.36 3.52 3.12
C LEU A 219 5.69 4.71 3.84
N LYS A 220 4.86 5.45 3.12
CA LYS A 220 3.97 6.48 3.69
C LYS A 220 2.64 5.80 4.04
N ILE A 221 2.11 6.13 5.21
CA ILE A 221 0.83 5.64 5.69
C ILE A 221 0.06 6.82 6.23
N ASP A 222 -1.17 6.93 5.73
CA ASP A 222 -2.21 7.86 6.14
C ASP A 222 -3.52 7.10 6.05
N ALA A 223 -3.66 6.11 6.93
CA ALA A 223 -4.78 5.17 6.91
C ALA A 223 -5.85 5.55 7.95
N GLN A 224 -5.84 6.80 8.39
CA GLN A 224 -6.86 7.40 9.24
C GLN A 224 -7.17 6.55 10.47
N GLY A 225 -6.16 6.35 11.33
CA GLY A 225 -6.31 5.74 12.65
C GLY A 225 -5.89 4.27 12.74
N VAL A 226 -5.63 3.59 11.62
CA VAL A 226 -5.05 2.22 11.59
C VAL A 226 -3.59 2.20 11.16
N ASP A 227 -2.89 3.33 11.23
CA ASP A 227 -1.55 3.53 10.67
C ASP A 227 -0.52 2.53 11.21
N LEU A 228 -0.49 2.29 12.52
CA LEU A 228 0.39 1.28 13.10
C LEU A 228 -0.03 -0.15 12.72
N ASP A 229 -1.34 -0.42 12.56
CA ASP A 229 -1.80 -1.75 12.12
C ASP A 229 -1.42 -2.03 10.66
N VAL A 230 -1.37 -1.01 9.82
CA VAL A 230 -0.77 -1.10 8.48
C VAL A 230 0.70 -1.50 8.58
N VAL A 231 1.49 -0.88 9.46
CA VAL A 231 2.90 -1.26 9.68
C VAL A 231 3.01 -2.71 10.18
N LYS A 232 2.21 -3.11 11.18
CA LYS A 232 2.19 -4.49 11.68
C LYS A 232 1.88 -5.49 10.58
N SER A 233 1.00 -5.12 9.64
CA SER A 233 0.61 -5.98 8.52
C SER A 233 1.75 -6.23 7.50
N CYS A 234 2.88 -5.53 7.60
CA CYS A 234 4.09 -5.83 6.81
C CYS A 234 4.70 -7.20 7.14
N GLY A 235 4.41 -7.76 8.32
CA GLY A 235 4.93 -9.06 8.75
C GLY A 235 6.45 -9.15 8.63
N LYS A 236 6.96 -10.23 8.03
CA LYS A 236 8.42 -10.44 7.88
C LYS A 236 9.05 -9.48 6.87
N GLN A 237 8.26 -8.87 5.99
CA GLN A 237 8.74 -7.97 4.95
C GLN A 237 9.05 -6.56 5.49
N LEU A 238 8.65 -6.24 6.72
CA LEU A 238 8.93 -4.96 7.38
C LEU A 238 10.42 -4.59 7.33
N GLN A 239 11.28 -5.60 7.47
CA GLN A 239 12.74 -5.48 7.44
C GLN A 239 13.30 -4.91 6.13
N ARG A 240 12.53 -4.94 5.03
CA ARG A 240 12.92 -4.41 3.72
C ARG A 240 12.62 -2.93 3.55
N VAL A 241 11.83 -2.34 4.44
CA VAL A 241 11.40 -0.95 4.36
C VAL A 241 12.47 -0.07 5.01
N GLU A 242 13.09 0.84 4.25
CA GLU A 242 14.14 1.72 4.76
C GLU A 242 13.57 2.82 5.67
N LYS A 243 12.45 3.42 5.27
CA LYS A 243 11.81 4.54 5.97
C LYS A 243 10.30 4.39 6.01
N ILE A 244 9.71 4.72 7.15
CA ILE A 244 8.27 4.73 7.37
C ILE A 244 7.85 6.13 7.79
N ILE A 245 6.78 6.63 7.19
CA ILE A 245 6.08 7.84 7.64
C ILE A 245 4.66 7.42 7.99
N ILE A 246 4.23 7.70 9.21
CA ILE A 246 2.86 7.42 9.67
C ILE A 246 2.22 8.69 10.20
N GLU A 247 0.96 8.93 9.86
CA GLU A 247 0.15 9.95 10.50
C GLU A 247 -0.30 9.45 11.88
N ILE A 248 -0.07 10.26 12.91
CA ILE A 248 -0.35 9.92 14.30
C ILE A 248 -1.03 11.10 14.98
N GLN A 249 -2.08 10.79 15.73
CA GLN A 249 -2.71 11.69 16.68
C GLN A 249 -2.08 11.59 18.07
N LYS A 250 -1.69 12.72 18.67
CA LYS A 250 -1.26 12.76 20.07
C LYS A 250 -2.44 12.86 21.02
N VAL A 251 -2.33 12.19 22.18
CA VAL A 251 -3.27 12.38 23.28
C VAL A 251 -2.86 13.62 24.07
N VAL A 252 -3.77 14.60 24.20
CA VAL A 252 -3.53 15.82 24.97
C VAL A 252 -3.99 15.62 26.42
N ALA A 253 -3.04 15.59 27.35
CA ALA A 253 -3.26 15.27 28.77
C ALA A 253 -4.25 16.20 29.52
N ASN A 254 -4.57 17.37 28.96
CA ASN A 254 -5.45 18.33 29.60
C ASN A 254 -6.95 18.02 29.39
N ASN A 255 -7.29 17.02 28.57
CA ASN A 255 -8.66 16.65 28.29
C ASN A 255 -9.06 15.41 29.08
N LYS A 256 -10.14 15.53 29.86
CA LYS A 256 -10.70 14.47 30.72
C LYS A 256 -11.26 13.26 29.95
N THR A 257 -11.17 13.27 28.62
CA THR A 257 -11.63 12.24 27.69
C THR A 257 -10.52 11.96 26.67
N ASN A 258 -10.30 10.68 26.37
CA ASN A 258 -9.38 10.27 25.31
C ASN A 258 -9.97 10.76 23.97
N ASN A 259 -9.49 11.91 23.47
CA ASN A 259 -10.01 12.64 22.31
C ASN A 259 -9.45 12.11 20.97
N LEU A 260 -9.19 10.80 20.90
CA LEU A 260 -8.80 10.18 19.64
C LEU A 260 -9.97 10.19 18.66
N LEU A 261 -9.70 10.49 17.39
CA LEU A 261 -10.71 10.63 16.35
C LEU A 261 -11.48 9.33 16.14
N TYR A 262 -10.77 8.19 16.22
CA TYR A 262 -11.36 6.88 16.01
C TYR A 262 -11.36 6.02 17.27
N LYS A 263 -12.37 5.16 17.38
CA LYS A 263 -12.51 4.19 18.45
C LYS A 263 -11.39 3.15 18.34
N ASN A 264 -10.72 2.89 19.46
CA ASN A 264 -9.58 1.96 19.55
C ASN A 264 -8.38 2.36 18.68
N GLN A 265 -8.28 3.63 18.27
CA GLN A 265 -7.09 4.15 17.61
C GLN A 265 -5.87 3.99 18.50
N ILE A 266 -4.75 3.61 17.88
CA ILE A 266 -3.47 3.45 18.59
C ILE A 266 -2.86 4.83 18.80
N THR A 267 -2.35 5.07 20.01
CA THR A 267 -1.77 6.37 20.37
C THR A 267 -0.37 6.57 19.77
N ALA A 268 0.09 7.82 19.80
CA ALA A 268 1.45 8.18 19.44
C ALA A 268 2.52 7.40 20.22
N ASP A 269 2.35 7.30 21.55
CA ASP A 269 3.33 6.67 22.42
C ASP A 269 3.41 5.17 22.19
N GLU A 270 2.26 4.51 22.03
CA GLU A 270 2.19 3.09 21.66
C GLU A 270 2.84 2.83 20.30
N SER A 271 2.62 3.72 19.33
CA SER A 271 3.23 3.62 18.00
C SER A 271 4.74 3.77 18.06
N VAL A 272 5.26 4.78 18.77
CA VAL A 272 6.71 4.99 18.93
C VAL A 272 7.36 3.81 19.65
N LEU A 273 6.73 3.30 20.71
CA LEU A 273 7.23 2.15 21.45
C LEU A 273 7.31 0.91 20.56
N TRP A 274 6.22 0.58 19.87
CA TRP A 274 6.18 -0.59 18.98
C TRP A 274 7.21 -0.49 17.85
N MET A 275 7.35 0.68 17.23
CA MET A 275 8.34 0.93 16.18
C MET A 275 9.76 0.70 16.69
N LYS A 276 10.07 1.17 17.91
CA LYS A 276 11.36 0.96 18.56
C LYS A 276 11.65 -0.51 18.82
N GLU A 277 10.67 -1.26 19.33
CA GLU A 277 10.79 -2.71 19.58
C GLU A 277 11.01 -3.52 18.29
N ASN A 278 10.58 -2.99 17.14
CA ASN A 278 10.71 -3.62 15.83
C ASN A 278 11.89 -3.08 14.99
N GLY A 279 12.86 -2.44 15.64
CA GLY A 279 14.14 -2.06 15.01
C GLY A 279 14.13 -0.74 14.24
N PHE A 280 13.06 0.05 14.36
CA PHE A 280 13.00 1.41 13.83
C PHE A 280 13.36 2.42 14.91
N PHE A 281 13.94 3.55 14.51
CA PHE A 281 14.14 4.66 15.43
C PHE A 281 13.31 5.86 14.97
N PHE A 282 12.67 6.50 15.93
CA PHE A 282 12.03 7.78 15.71
C PHE A 282 13.11 8.80 15.32
N ASN A 283 13.01 9.32 14.10
CA ASN A 283 13.91 10.35 13.60
C ASN A 283 13.37 11.72 14.01
N LYS A 284 12.13 12.01 13.59
CA LYS A 284 11.50 13.29 13.87
C LYS A 284 9.99 13.25 13.66
N GLN A 285 9.35 14.23 14.26
CA GLN A 285 8.03 14.70 13.90
C GLN A 285 8.16 15.75 12.79
N GLN A 286 7.33 15.72 11.76
CA GLN A 286 7.28 16.84 10.81
C GLN A 286 6.75 18.10 11.51
N ALA A 287 7.34 19.25 11.20
CA ALA A 287 7.06 20.51 11.88
C ALA A 287 5.67 21.08 11.51
N SER A 288 5.15 20.75 10.33
CA SER A 288 3.78 21.05 9.96
C SER A 288 2.85 20.09 10.70
N VAL A 289 1.94 20.65 11.48
CA VAL A 289 0.82 19.88 12.02
C VAL A 289 -0.17 19.68 10.89
N ASN A 290 -0.52 18.43 10.59
CA ASN A 290 -1.54 18.13 9.58
C ASN A 290 -2.88 18.70 10.05
N ASN A 291 -3.15 18.55 11.35
CA ASN A 291 -4.27 19.21 12.02
C ASN A 291 -3.90 19.65 13.44
N LYS A 292 -3.71 20.96 13.65
CA LYS A 292 -3.33 21.55 14.95
C LYS A 292 -4.31 21.26 16.08
N GLN A 293 -5.60 21.11 15.77
CA GLN A 293 -6.63 20.88 16.77
C GLN A 293 -6.72 19.40 17.16
N LEU A 294 -6.45 18.50 16.22
CA LEU A 294 -6.37 17.07 16.51
C LEU A 294 -5.00 16.65 17.04
N GLU A 295 -3.99 17.52 16.94
CA GLU A 295 -2.59 17.18 17.24
C GLU A 295 -2.12 15.99 16.39
N GLU A 296 -2.48 16.03 15.11
CA GLU A 296 -2.07 15.04 14.10
C GLU A 296 -0.78 15.46 13.41
N TYR A 297 0.17 14.54 13.40
CA TYR A 297 1.50 14.78 12.87
C TYR A 297 1.98 13.58 12.07
N ASN A 298 2.75 13.85 11.02
CA ASN A 298 3.56 12.83 10.38
C ASN A 298 4.81 12.53 11.22
N TYR A 299 4.91 11.30 11.70
CA TYR A 299 6.08 10.79 12.38
C TYR A 299 6.96 10.04 11.39
N VAL A 300 8.26 10.36 11.39
CA VAL A 300 9.25 9.73 10.50
C VAL A 300 10.09 8.75 11.31
N PHE A 301 10.08 7.50 10.85
CA PHE A 301 10.86 6.41 11.39
C PHE A 301 11.82 5.89 10.34
N ASP A 302 13.05 5.66 10.74
CA ASP A 302 14.07 5.08 9.88
C ASP A 302 14.41 3.68 10.41
N ASN A 303 14.69 2.77 9.49
CA ASN A 303 15.03 1.40 9.82
C ASN A 303 16.50 1.28 10.27
N GLY A 304 16.73 0.77 11.48
CA GLY A 304 18.06 0.57 12.06
C GLY A 304 18.95 -0.38 11.26
N HIS A 305 18.37 -1.28 10.45
CA HIS A 305 19.10 -2.24 9.63
C HIS A 305 19.79 -1.59 8.41
N PHE A 306 19.27 -0.47 7.90
CA PHE A 306 19.81 0.19 6.71
C PHE A 306 20.99 1.13 7.01
N LYS A 307 21.05 1.71 8.21
CA LYS A 307 22.16 2.57 8.64
C LYS A 307 23.53 1.87 8.61
N ARG A 308 23.57 0.54 8.69
CA ARG A 308 24.82 -0.24 8.71
C ARG A 308 25.43 -0.51 7.32
N LYS A 309 24.75 -0.18 6.22
CA LYS A 309 25.27 -0.42 4.85
C LYS A 309 26.03 0.76 4.24
N LYS A 310 26.08 1.92 4.91
CA LYS A 310 26.75 3.15 4.41
C LYS A 310 28.10 3.44 5.09
N LEU A 311 28.79 2.42 5.58
CA LEU A 311 30.17 2.51 6.08
C LEU A 311 31.15 1.97 5.03
#